data_AF-A0A4V2YNU3-F1
#
_entry.id   AF-A0A4V2YNU3-F1
#
_cell.length_a   1.000
_cell.length_b   1.000
_cell.length_c   1.000
_cell.angle_alpha   90.00
_cell.angle_beta   90.00
_cell.angle_gamma   90.00
#
_symmetry.space_group_name_H-M   'P 1'
#
loop_
_entity.id
_entity.type
_entity.pdbx_description
1 polymer ?
#
loop_
_entity_poly.entity_id
_entity_poly.type
_entity_poly.pdbx_seq_one_letter_code
_entity_poly.pdbx_strand_id
1 'polypeptide(L)'
;MPDVRARYDIPELAPLWRVLWERFSSGRAVSSVRLRGLEPDQSAALADLLGLDRLPGVDASVSVRALDEALGPATGLTAREIAELIVGRLENRAETRLAATNARAELWVWLDEHPVVRAEPALAGWAAGIRRGGLIGGSAARTRKVIAQALSVLAALPSDGRPLSTLAGDVCDDTHALDDGTRTSALVLKALAAIHDEAPPQNAEERRACWERAGVECDALSTSVLTAGFRPGGTDPLSVTLQAWTDAGHAAVVTLAQLRDFGPPRGATVVHVVENPAMVAMATARFRSQCPPLVTTSGWPNSAAIHLLRRLAESGAQVRYHGDFDGEGVRIAAHVVARTGAQPWAMSAADYLAAVRPGRPDPGNITDAPWDPELSEAMRGHRATVSEEHVAEQLLTDLAAFRGPHC
;
A
#
# COMPACT_ATOMS: atom_id res chain seq x y z
N MET A 1 48.40 14.64 24.82
CA MET A 1 47.11 14.10 25.31
C MET A 1 47.20 13.13 26.49
N PRO A 2 48.23 12.28 26.67
CA PRO A 2 48.34 11.42 27.87
C PRO A 2 48.32 12.19 29.20
N ASP A 3 48.86 13.42 29.19
CA ASP A 3 48.97 14.32 30.32
C ASP A 3 47.62 14.83 30.86
N VAL A 4 46.64 15.08 29.97
CA VAL A 4 45.29 15.49 30.36
C VAL A 4 44.56 14.34 31.05
N ARG A 5 44.67 13.12 30.52
CA ARG A 5 44.04 11.95 31.13
C ARG A 5 44.66 11.64 32.48
N ALA A 6 45.99 11.69 32.61
CA ALA A 6 46.68 11.48 33.88
C ALA A 6 46.26 12.49 34.97
N ARG A 7 45.91 13.72 34.59
CA ARG A 7 45.56 14.80 35.51
C ARG A 7 44.08 14.82 35.92
N TYR A 8 43.17 14.42 35.03
CA TYR A 8 41.73 14.58 35.24
C TYR A 8 40.95 13.26 35.33
N ASP A 9 41.54 12.12 34.95
CA ASP A 9 40.97 10.77 35.11
C ASP A 9 41.29 10.23 36.51
N ILE A 10 40.88 10.98 37.53
CA ILE A 10 41.07 10.66 38.95
C ILE A 10 39.72 10.30 39.60
N PRO A 11 39.68 9.40 40.60
CA PRO A 11 38.44 8.97 41.26
C PRO A 11 37.58 10.12 41.79
N GLU A 12 38.21 11.19 42.27
CA GLU A 12 37.59 12.34 42.90
C GLU A 12 36.79 13.20 41.90
N LEU A 13 37.16 13.20 40.61
CA LEU A 13 36.45 13.90 39.54
C LEU A 13 35.56 12.96 38.70
N ALA A 14 35.62 11.65 38.92
CA ALA A 14 34.84 10.68 38.16
C ALA A 14 33.32 10.94 38.16
N PRO A 15 32.67 11.35 39.27
CA PRO A 15 31.24 11.68 39.27
C PRO A 15 30.91 12.86 38.35
N LEU A 16 31.77 13.89 38.31
CA LEU A 16 31.61 15.04 37.44
C LEU A 16 31.63 14.62 35.98
N TRP A 17 32.64 13.86 35.57
CA TRP A 17 32.79 13.42 34.18
C TRP A 17 31.66 12.50 33.73
N ARG A 18 31.19 11.59 34.58
CA ARG A 18 30.02 10.74 34.28
C ARG A 18 28.76 11.56 34.08
N VAL A 19 28.46 12.50 34.99
CA VAL A 19 27.26 13.34 34.88
C VAL A 19 27.34 14.25 33.64
N LEU A 20 28.49 14.85 33.36
CA LEU A 20 28.69 15.62 32.13
C LEU A 20 28.51 14.74 30.89
N TRP A 21 29.10 13.56 30.86
CA TRP A 21 28.98 12.62 29.75
C TRP A 21 27.53 12.19 29.51
N GLU A 22 26.77 11.86 30.55
CA GLU A 22 25.34 11.52 30.44
C GLU A 22 24.51 12.69 29.92
N ARG A 23 24.80 13.90 30.40
CA ARG A 23 24.07 15.12 30.03
C ARG A 23 24.40 15.54 28.60
N PHE A 24 25.66 15.50 28.18
CA PHE A 24 26.05 15.77 26.80
C PHE A 24 25.53 14.69 25.84
N SER A 25 25.56 13.42 26.25
CA SER A 25 24.97 12.31 25.47
C SER A 25 23.46 12.42 25.31
N SER A 26 22.77 13.23 26.12
CA SER A 26 21.33 13.49 25.93
C SER A 26 21.02 14.31 24.68
N GLY A 27 22.03 15.00 24.13
CA GLY A 27 21.95 15.85 22.94
C GLY A 27 21.15 17.15 23.10
N ARG A 28 20.82 17.54 24.32
CA ARG A 28 20.28 18.89 24.65
C ARG A 28 21.42 19.85 24.94
N ALA A 29 21.20 21.16 24.77
CA ALA A 29 22.13 22.17 25.25
C ALA A 29 22.30 22.04 26.79
N VAL A 30 23.53 21.88 27.25
CA VAL A 30 23.85 21.74 28.68
C VAL A 30 24.57 23.01 29.13
N SER A 31 23.88 23.84 29.93
CA SER A 31 24.48 25.03 30.54
C SER A 31 25.06 24.75 31.94
N SER A 32 24.51 23.76 32.64
CA SER A 32 24.97 23.33 33.96
C SER A 32 24.59 21.87 34.25
N VAL A 33 25.32 21.27 35.19
CA VAL A 33 25.06 19.92 35.71
C VAL A 33 24.90 19.96 37.23
N ARG A 34 24.06 19.08 37.77
CA ARG A 34 23.88 18.93 39.22
C ARG A 34 24.52 17.62 39.66
N LEU A 35 25.50 17.72 40.55
CA LEU A 35 26.13 16.61 41.25
C LEU A 35 25.39 16.41 42.57
N ARG A 36 25.18 15.16 42.97
CA ARG A 36 24.49 14.80 44.21
C ARG A 36 25.29 13.78 44.98
N GLY A 37 25.27 13.88 46.31
CA GLY A 37 25.96 12.94 47.18
C GLY A 37 27.49 12.98 47.03
N LEU A 38 28.08 14.16 46.86
CA LEU A 38 29.53 14.32 46.79
C LEU A 38 30.20 13.94 48.11
N GLU A 39 31.23 13.10 48.01
CA GLU A 39 32.11 12.79 49.13
C GLU A 39 33.06 13.97 49.42
N PRO A 40 33.63 14.11 50.64
CA PRO A 40 34.51 15.22 50.99
C PRO A 40 35.67 15.44 50.01
N ASP A 41 36.30 14.35 49.55
CA ASP A 41 37.43 14.40 48.62
C ASP A 41 36.98 14.82 47.21
N GLN A 42 35.76 14.49 46.81
CA GLN A 42 35.16 14.93 45.54
C GLN A 42 34.77 16.41 45.58
N SER A 43 34.26 16.89 46.72
CA SER A 43 34.01 18.32 46.94
C SER A 43 35.31 19.12 46.93
N ALA A 44 36.38 18.61 47.53
CA ALA A 44 37.70 19.24 47.50
C ALA A 44 38.27 19.32 46.08
N ALA A 45 38.29 18.20 45.35
CA ALA A 45 38.77 18.18 43.97
C ALA A 45 37.95 19.09 43.04
N LEU A 46 36.64 19.20 43.26
CA LEU A 46 35.79 20.12 42.51
C LEU A 46 36.07 21.60 42.85
N ALA A 47 36.34 21.91 44.11
CA ALA A 47 36.73 23.25 44.54
C ALA A 47 38.07 23.65 43.93
N ASP A 48 39.06 22.75 43.96
CA ASP A 48 40.39 22.96 43.38
C ASP A 48 40.31 23.14 41.87
N LEU A 49 39.50 22.32 41.19
CA LEU A 49 39.28 22.42 39.75
C LEU A 49 38.71 23.79 39.35
N LEU A 50 37.75 24.30 40.12
CA LEU A 50 37.03 25.53 39.81
C LEU A 50 37.61 26.78 40.49
N GLY A 51 38.65 26.64 41.31
CA GLY A 51 39.25 27.72 42.08
C GLY A 51 38.28 28.35 43.10
N LEU A 52 37.46 27.54 43.77
CA LEU A 52 36.44 28.03 44.71
C LEU A 52 37.03 28.28 46.11
N ASP A 53 36.71 29.43 46.70
CA ASP A 53 37.11 29.79 48.08
C ASP A 53 36.39 28.97 49.17
N ARG A 54 35.38 28.18 48.78
CA ARG A 54 34.59 27.33 49.68
C ARG A 54 34.32 25.98 49.05
N LEU A 55 34.37 24.94 49.88
CA LEU A 55 34.02 23.59 49.48
C LEU A 55 32.53 23.51 49.08
N PRO A 56 32.20 22.97 47.89
CA PRO A 56 30.85 22.63 47.51
C PRO A 56 30.18 21.71 48.54
N GLY A 57 28.90 21.94 48.80
CA GLY A 57 28.09 21.05 49.63
C GLY A 57 27.87 19.69 48.96
N VAL A 58 27.21 18.78 49.69
CA VAL A 58 26.90 17.41 49.24
C VAL A 58 26.16 17.37 47.90
N ASP A 59 25.34 18.39 47.64
CA ASP A 59 24.74 18.64 46.32
C ASP A 59 25.30 19.94 45.74
N ALA A 60 25.87 19.87 44.55
CA ALA A 60 26.50 21.01 43.89
C ALA A 60 25.96 21.20 42.46
N SER A 61 25.77 22.45 42.05
CA SER A 61 25.44 22.80 40.65
C SER A 61 26.64 23.46 40.01
N VAL A 62 27.14 22.86 38.94
CA VAL A 62 28.34 23.32 38.24
C VAL A 62 27.96 23.83 36.86
N SER A 63 28.38 25.05 36.53
CA SER A 63 28.20 25.63 35.20
C SER A 63 29.20 25.02 34.22
N VAL A 64 28.75 24.65 33.02
CA VAL A 64 29.64 24.15 31.95
C VAL A 64 30.63 25.25 31.54
N ARG A 65 30.18 26.51 31.51
CA ARG A 65 31.05 27.66 31.22
C ARG A 65 32.18 27.80 32.23
N ALA A 66 31.90 27.61 33.52
CA ALA A 66 32.92 27.71 34.56
C ALA A 66 33.97 26.59 34.45
N LEU A 67 33.52 25.38 34.05
CA LEU A 67 34.44 24.28 33.74
C LEU A 67 35.31 24.59 32.52
N ASP A 68 34.72 25.12 31.44
CA ASP A 68 35.48 25.49 30.25
C ASP A 68 36.51 26.61 30.55
N GLU A 69 36.14 27.60 31.36
CA GLU A 69 37.04 28.67 31.80
C GLU A 69 38.19 28.14 32.68
N ALA A 70 37.93 27.12 33.51
CA ALA A 70 38.96 26.50 34.35
C ALA A 70 39.88 25.53 33.58
N LEU A 71 39.32 24.77 32.63
CA LEU A 71 40.04 23.72 31.90
C LEU A 71 40.80 24.26 30.68
N GLY A 72 40.22 25.25 29.99
CA GLY A 72 40.74 25.79 28.74
C GLY A 72 42.21 26.25 28.81
N PRO A 73 42.62 27.07 29.78
CA PRO A 73 44.00 27.57 29.89
C PRO A 73 45.04 26.47 30.08
N ALA A 74 44.70 25.37 30.78
CA ALA A 74 45.64 24.30 31.12
C ALA A 74 45.67 23.17 30.07
N THR A 75 44.56 22.95 29.36
CA THR A 75 44.38 21.78 28.49
C THR A 75 44.15 22.10 27.03
N GLY A 76 43.68 23.31 26.72
CA GLY A 76 43.18 23.69 25.39
C GLY A 76 41.88 22.97 24.99
N LEU A 77 41.22 22.27 25.91
CA LEU A 77 40.00 21.48 25.68
C LEU A 77 38.82 22.01 26.50
N THR A 78 37.63 21.78 25.98
CA THR A 78 36.36 22.02 26.68
C THR A 78 36.02 20.88 27.65
N ALA A 79 35.14 21.14 28.60
CA ALA A 79 34.59 20.14 29.51
C ALA A 79 33.91 18.97 28.77
N ARG A 80 33.35 19.24 27.58
CA ARG A 80 32.76 18.22 26.70
C ARG A 80 33.83 17.27 26.15
N GLU A 81 34.91 17.81 25.61
CA GLU A 81 36.01 17.02 25.03
C GLU A 81 36.74 16.20 26.09
N ILE A 82 36.90 16.75 27.30
CA ILE A 82 37.52 16.03 28.43
C ILE A 82 36.60 14.91 28.93
N ALA A 83 35.28 15.15 29.05
CA ALA A 83 34.33 14.10 29.40
C ALA A 83 34.31 12.96 28.35
N GLU A 84 34.41 13.29 27.06
CA GLU A 84 34.52 12.31 25.98
C GLU A 84 35.83 11.51 26.02
N LEU A 85 36.94 12.17 26.34
CA LEU A 85 38.26 11.55 26.47
C LEU A 85 38.34 10.56 27.66
N ILE A 86 37.71 10.92 28.79
CA ILE A 86 37.77 10.16 30.04
C ILE A 86 36.74 9.01 30.05
N VAL A 87 35.48 9.31 29.73
CA VAL A 87 34.37 8.33 29.83
C VAL A 87 34.18 7.54 28.54
N GLY A 88 34.47 8.14 27.38
CA GLY A 88 34.31 7.53 26.07
C GLY A 88 33.46 8.38 25.10
N ARG A 89 33.40 7.96 23.84
CA ARG A 89 32.74 8.70 22.74
C ARG A 89 31.30 9.12 23.12
N LEU A 90 30.98 10.40 22.91
CA LEU A 90 29.65 10.92 23.19
C LEU A 90 28.69 10.49 22.07
N GLU A 91 27.73 9.62 22.38
CA GLU A 91 26.67 9.28 21.43
C GLU A 91 25.72 10.47 21.25
N ASN A 92 25.52 10.94 20.02
CA ASN A 92 24.56 12.00 19.73
C ASN A 92 23.11 11.48 19.75
N ARG A 93 22.58 11.18 20.94
CA ARG A 93 21.23 10.61 21.07
C ARG A 93 20.13 11.55 20.59
N ALA A 94 20.35 12.87 20.55
CA ALA A 94 19.39 13.80 19.96
C ALA A 94 19.29 13.63 18.44
N GLU A 95 20.43 13.50 17.76
CA GLU A 95 20.48 13.21 16.33
C GLU A 95 19.88 11.84 16.02
N THR A 96 20.17 10.80 16.82
CA THR A 96 19.54 9.48 16.66
C THR A 96 18.01 9.54 16.83
N ARG A 97 17.51 10.30 17.81
CA ARG A 97 16.05 10.48 18.01
C ARG A 97 15.42 11.25 16.86
N LEU A 98 16.05 12.33 16.40
CA LEU A 98 15.58 13.10 15.27
C LEU A 98 15.54 12.24 14.01
N ALA A 99 16.60 11.48 13.74
CA ALA A 99 16.67 10.53 12.63
C ALA A 99 15.57 9.47 12.73
N ALA A 100 15.31 8.92 13.92
CA ALA A 100 14.23 7.96 14.12
C ALA A 100 12.83 8.57 13.89
N THR A 101 12.61 9.81 14.35
CA THR A 101 11.36 10.54 14.10
C THR A 101 11.17 10.81 12.61
N ASN A 102 12.22 11.27 11.92
CA ASN A 102 12.19 11.53 10.48
C ASN A 102 11.93 10.24 9.69
N ALA A 103 12.66 9.18 9.97
CA ALA A 103 12.47 7.87 9.32
C ALA A 103 11.05 7.31 9.54
N ARG A 104 10.45 7.56 10.71
CA ARG A 104 9.06 7.20 10.97
C ARG A 104 8.09 8.05 10.14
N ALA A 105 8.32 9.35 10.01
CA ALA A 105 7.48 10.22 9.20
C ALA A 105 7.56 9.86 7.71
N GLU A 106 8.78 9.69 7.20
CA GLU A 106 9.06 9.27 5.83
C GLU A 106 8.42 7.94 5.47
N LEU A 107 8.43 6.95 6.39
CA LEU A 107 7.77 5.67 6.19
C LEU A 107 6.27 5.82 5.88
N TRP A 108 5.56 6.67 6.64
CA TRP A 108 4.12 6.80 6.48
C TRP A 108 3.75 7.61 5.25
N VAL A 109 4.51 8.67 4.94
CA VAL A 109 4.36 9.39 3.67
C VAL A 109 4.59 8.43 2.49
N TRP A 110 5.67 7.63 2.53
CA TRP A 110 5.95 6.63 1.50
C TRP A 110 4.82 5.60 1.33
N LEU A 111 4.17 5.18 2.42
CA LEU A 111 3.04 4.24 2.34
C LEU A 111 1.81 4.89 1.71
N ASP A 112 1.46 6.10 2.16
CA ASP A 112 0.28 6.84 1.67
C ASP A 112 0.43 7.24 0.19
N GLU A 113 1.66 7.50 -0.26
CA GLU A 113 2.00 7.85 -1.66
C GLU A 113 2.33 6.63 -2.54
N HIS A 114 2.36 5.42 -1.99
CA HIS A 114 2.74 4.24 -2.75
C HIS A 114 1.75 3.98 -3.90
N PRO A 115 2.21 3.70 -5.14
CA PRO A 115 1.33 3.55 -6.31
C PRO A 115 0.18 2.55 -6.11
N VAL A 116 0.46 1.41 -5.47
CA VAL A 116 -0.55 0.38 -5.14
C VAL A 116 -1.65 0.93 -4.21
N VAL A 117 -1.30 1.75 -3.22
CA VAL A 117 -2.27 2.34 -2.28
C VAL A 117 -3.06 3.45 -2.95
N ARG A 118 -2.39 4.28 -3.76
CA ARG A 118 -3.02 5.38 -4.50
C ARG A 118 -3.97 4.90 -5.59
N ALA A 119 -3.68 3.77 -6.23
CA ALA A 119 -4.51 3.19 -7.28
C ALA A 119 -5.77 2.51 -6.74
N GLU A 120 -5.77 2.06 -5.48
CA GLU A 120 -6.86 1.30 -4.86
C GLU A 120 -7.38 2.02 -3.60
N PRO A 121 -8.44 2.86 -3.73
CA PRO A 121 -8.97 3.69 -2.64
C PRO A 121 -9.33 2.91 -1.37
N ALA A 122 -9.76 1.65 -1.52
CA ALA A 122 -10.07 0.77 -0.40
C ALA A 122 -8.86 0.54 0.54
N LEU A 123 -7.62 0.70 0.05
CA LEU A 123 -6.41 0.52 0.85
C LEU A 123 -6.07 1.71 1.76
N ALA A 124 -6.76 2.85 1.65
CA ALA A 124 -6.52 4.00 2.53
C ALA A 124 -6.78 3.64 4.01
N GLY A 125 -7.87 2.93 4.29
CA GLY A 125 -8.21 2.45 5.63
C GLY A 125 -7.19 1.42 6.15
N TRP A 126 -6.69 0.56 5.27
CA TRP A 126 -5.65 -0.41 5.56
C TRP A 126 -4.31 0.25 5.93
N ALA A 127 -3.86 1.23 5.15
CA ALA A 127 -2.64 2.00 5.41
C ALA A 127 -2.71 2.74 6.75
N ALA A 128 -3.85 3.40 7.02
CA ALA A 128 -4.11 4.04 8.30
C ALA A 128 -4.13 3.04 9.47
N GLY A 129 -4.66 1.84 9.25
CA GLY A 129 -4.64 0.73 10.21
C GLY A 129 -3.23 0.27 10.58
N ILE A 130 -2.35 0.12 9.59
CA ILE A 130 -0.93 -0.21 9.82
C ILE A 130 -0.25 0.88 10.63
N ARG A 131 -0.46 2.16 10.25
CA ARG A 131 0.10 3.31 10.96
C ARG A 131 -0.33 3.37 12.42
N ARG A 132 -1.61 3.05 12.71
CA ARG A 132 -2.12 2.93 14.09
C ARG A 132 -1.48 1.77 14.86
N GLY A 133 -1.17 0.67 14.19
CA GLY A 133 -0.46 -0.48 14.76
C GLY A 133 0.99 -0.20 15.15
N GLY A 134 1.59 0.88 14.63
CA GLY A 134 2.93 1.32 14.98
C GLY A 134 4.05 0.55 14.28
N LEU A 135 5.28 0.74 14.77
CA LEU A 135 6.48 0.18 14.15
C LEU A 135 6.76 -1.25 14.63
N ILE A 136 7.15 -2.12 13.69
CA ILE A 136 7.60 -3.49 13.96
C ILE A 136 8.90 -3.45 14.75
N GLY A 137 8.83 -3.80 16.04
CA GLY A 137 9.99 -3.78 16.94
C GLY A 137 10.63 -2.39 17.07
N GLY A 138 9.84 -1.32 16.92
CA GLY A 138 10.35 0.05 16.98
C GLY A 138 11.18 0.50 15.78
N SER A 139 11.34 -0.34 14.75
CA SER A 139 12.20 -0.05 13.59
C SER A 139 11.39 0.36 12.36
N ALA A 140 11.61 1.60 11.88
CA ALA A 140 11.03 2.08 10.63
C ALA A 140 11.50 1.26 9.42
N ALA A 141 12.79 0.94 9.34
CA ALA A 141 13.35 0.14 8.24
C ALA A 141 12.75 -1.27 8.16
N ARG A 142 12.62 -1.97 9.31
CA ARG A 142 11.99 -3.30 9.35
C ARG A 142 10.52 -3.24 8.96
N THR A 143 9.81 -2.21 9.43
CA THR A 143 8.40 -1.98 9.07
C THR A 143 8.24 -1.75 7.58
N ARG A 144 9.09 -0.89 7.00
CA ARG A 144 9.13 -0.61 5.56
C ARG A 144 9.33 -1.88 4.75
N LYS A 145 10.29 -2.74 5.13
CA LYS A 145 10.59 -3.99 4.41
C LYS A 145 9.36 -4.90 4.32
N VAL A 146 8.68 -5.12 5.45
CA VAL A 146 7.49 -6.00 5.50
C VAL A 146 6.33 -5.41 4.70
N ILE A 147 6.10 -4.09 4.81
CA ILE A 147 5.06 -3.42 4.04
C ILE A 147 5.37 -3.45 2.54
N ALA A 148 6.63 -3.25 2.14
CA ALA A 148 7.05 -3.30 0.74
C ALA A 148 6.85 -4.70 0.13
N GLN A 149 7.15 -5.76 0.89
CA GLN A 149 6.84 -7.14 0.46
C GLN A 149 5.32 -7.33 0.28
N ALA A 150 4.51 -6.89 1.25
CA ALA A 150 3.06 -6.99 1.14
C ALA A 150 2.51 -6.21 -0.07
N LEU A 151 3.02 -5.01 -0.33
CA LEU A 151 2.65 -4.19 -1.49
C LEU A 151 3.08 -4.83 -2.82
N SER A 152 4.25 -5.49 -2.85
CA SER A 152 4.72 -6.21 -4.04
C SER A 152 3.81 -7.40 -4.35
N VAL A 153 3.39 -8.14 -3.33
CA VAL A 153 2.41 -9.22 -3.45
C VAL A 153 1.07 -8.66 -3.93
N LEU A 154 0.57 -7.59 -3.30
CA LEU A 154 -0.66 -6.94 -3.74
C LEU A 154 -0.57 -6.48 -5.19
N ALA A 155 0.56 -5.95 -5.66
CA ALA A 155 0.75 -5.54 -7.05
C ALA A 155 0.67 -6.72 -8.04
N ALA A 156 1.17 -7.89 -7.65
CA ALA A 156 1.14 -9.11 -8.45
C ALA A 156 -0.25 -9.79 -8.52
N LEU A 157 -1.19 -9.41 -7.64
CA LEU A 157 -2.54 -9.97 -7.61
C LEU A 157 -3.51 -9.23 -8.56
N PRO A 158 -4.59 -9.88 -9.04
CA PRO A 158 -4.82 -11.33 -8.97
C PRO A 158 -3.77 -12.14 -9.74
N SER A 159 -3.47 -13.34 -9.23
CA SER A 159 -2.50 -14.27 -9.83
C SER A 159 -3.16 -15.16 -10.89
N ASP A 160 -2.36 -15.95 -11.60
CA ASP A 160 -2.74 -16.86 -12.69
C ASP A 160 -3.11 -18.30 -12.26
N GLY A 161 -3.50 -18.48 -11.00
CA GLY A 161 -3.85 -19.78 -10.41
C GLY A 161 -2.67 -20.58 -9.86
N ARG A 162 -1.44 -20.04 -9.89
CA ARG A 162 -0.25 -20.72 -9.35
C ARG A 162 -0.31 -20.95 -7.82
N PRO A 163 0.49 -21.90 -7.28
CA PRO A 163 0.60 -22.13 -5.85
C PRO A 163 1.06 -20.92 -5.03
N LEU A 164 0.62 -20.80 -3.77
CA LEU A 164 0.96 -19.67 -2.90
C LEU A 164 2.47 -19.60 -2.64
N SER A 165 3.13 -20.75 -2.45
CA SER A 165 4.58 -20.85 -2.27
C SER A 165 5.37 -20.40 -3.51
N THR A 166 4.83 -20.63 -4.71
CA THR A 166 5.42 -20.15 -5.98
C THR A 166 5.28 -18.63 -6.09
N LEU A 167 4.10 -18.09 -5.79
CA LEU A 167 3.89 -16.63 -5.71
C LEU A 167 4.84 -15.98 -4.71
N ALA A 168 5.01 -16.59 -3.53
CA ALA A 168 5.90 -16.10 -2.49
C ALA A 168 7.37 -16.12 -2.92
N GLY A 169 7.84 -17.21 -3.53
CA GLY A 169 9.19 -17.31 -4.09
C GLY A 169 9.46 -16.23 -5.13
N ASP A 170 8.56 -16.05 -6.10
CA ASP A 170 8.77 -15.12 -7.21
C ASP A 170 8.74 -13.64 -6.79
N VAL A 171 7.88 -13.28 -5.82
CA VAL A 171 7.64 -11.88 -5.45
C VAL A 171 8.46 -11.46 -4.23
N CYS A 172 8.67 -12.36 -3.28
CA CYS A 172 9.34 -12.06 -2.01
C CYS A 172 10.77 -12.62 -1.93
N ASP A 173 11.21 -13.42 -2.91
CA ASP A 173 12.47 -14.19 -2.87
C ASP A 173 12.53 -15.14 -1.65
N ASP A 174 11.36 -15.63 -1.23
CA ASP A 174 11.17 -16.52 -0.07
C ASP A 174 9.84 -17.27 -0.20
N THR A 175 9.91 -18.59 -0.40
CA THR A 175 8.74 -19.46 -0.60
C THR A 175 7.82 -19.55 0.63
N HIS A 176 8.30 -19.13 1.80
CA HIS A 176 7.57 -19.15 3.07
C HIS A 176 7.10 -17.75 3.50
N ALA A 177 7.37 -16.71 2.70
CA ALA A 177 7.03 -15.33 3.07
C ALA A 177 5.52 -15.10 3.26
N LEU A 178 4.67 -15.93 2.65
CA LEU A 178 3.21 -15.85 2.71
C LEU A 178 2.56 -16.94 3.57
N ASP A 179 3.37 -17.74 4.28
CA ASP A 179 2.87 -18.78 5.17
C ASP A 179 1.97 -18.20 6.27
N ASP A 180 1.07 -19.05 6.77
CA ASP A 180 0.18 -18.73 7.88
C ASP A 180 0.97 -18.24 9.11
N GLY A 181 0.54 -17.13 9.69
CA GLY A 181 1.18 -16.51 10.85
C GLY A 181 2.34 -15.57 10.51
N THR A 182 2.77 -15.49 9.25
CA THR A 182 3.72 -14.46 8.83
C THR A 182 3.06 -13.08 8.83
N ARG A 183 3.86 -12.04 9.09
CA ARG A 183 3.36 -10.65 9.09
C ARG A 183 2.95 -10.21 7.68
N THR A 184 3.71 -10.62 6.67
CA THR A 184 3.42 -10.28 5.27
C THR A 184 2.09 -10.87 4.83
N SER A 185 1.85 -12.16 5.08
CA SER A 185 0.56 -12.81 4.81
C SER A 185 -0.60 -12.09 5.50
N ALA A 186 -0.46 -11.79 6.80
CA ALA A 186 -1.49 -11.07 7.55
C ALA A 186 -1.79 -9.66 7.01
N LEU A 187 -0.78 -8.95 6.47
CA LEU A 187 -0.98 -7.64 5.86
C LEU A 187 -1.70 -7.74 4.51
N VAL A 188 -1.32 -8.71 3.67
CA VAL A 188 -1.96 -8.94 2.36
C VAL A 188 -3.42 -9.36 2.54
N LEU A 189 -3.71 -10.31 3.43
CA LEU A 189 -5.09 -10.76 3.70
C LEU A 189 -5.97 -9.63 4.24
N LYS A 190 -5.44 -8.74 5.09
CA LYS A 190 -6.17 -7.55 5.55
C LYS A 190 -6.41 -6.54 4.43
N ALA A 191 -5.47 -6.41 3.50
CA ALA A 191 -5.65 -5.55 2.34
C ALA A 191 -6.73 -6.12 1.39
N LEU A 192 -6.71 -7.43 1.12
CA LEU A 192 -7.74 -8.10 0.33
C LEU A 192 -9.12 -7.96 0.97
N ALA A 193 -9.24 -8.16 2.28
CA ALA A 193 -10.48 -7.93 3.01
C ALA A 193 -10.97 -6.47 2.88
N ALA A 194 -10.06 -5.49 2.96
CA ALA A 194 -10.41 -4.09 2.76
C ALA A 194 -10.89 -3.80 1.32
N ILE A 195 -10.22 -4.37 0.30
CA ILE A 195 -10.61 -4.25 -1.11
C ILE A 195 -12.03 -4.77 -1.32
N HIS A 196 -12.33 -5.94 -0.77
CA HIS A 196 -13.65 -6.57 -0.92
C HIS A 196 -14.72 -6.04 0.06
N ASP A 197 -14.38 -5.09 0.93
CA ASP A 197 -15.27 -4.59 2.00
C ASP A 197 -15.78 -5.73 2.92
N GLU A 198 -14.90 -6.70 3.19
CA GLU A 198 -15.16 -7.90 4.00
C GLU A 198 -14.44 -7.84 5.35
N ALA A 199 -14.88 -8.69 6.28
CA ALA A 199 -14.14 -8.91 7.52
C ALA A 199 -12.82 -9.66 7.25
N PRO A 200 -11.72 -9.33 7.94
CA PRO A 200 -10.48 -10.08 7.81
C PRO A 200 -10.65 -11.57 8.19
N PRO A 201 -10.02 -12.50 7.45
CA PRO A 201 -10.15 -13.93 7.70
C PRO A 201 -9.60 -14.32 9.07
N GLN A 202 -10.34 -15.12 9.82
CA GLN A 202 -10.06 -15.54 11.19
C GLN A 202 -9.50 -16.96 11.27
N ASN A 203 -9.88 -17.83 10.34
CA ASN A 203 -9.47 -19.25 10.33
C ASN A 203 -8.79 -19.65 9.01
N ALA A 204 -8.25 -20.87 8.95
CA ALA A 204 -7.48 -21.35 7.80
C ALA A 204 -8.32 -21.49 6.52
N GLU A 205 -9.61 -21.83 6.65
CA GLU A 205 -10.53 -21.96 5.52
C GLU A 205 -10.80 -20.59 4.87
N GLU A 206 -11.12 -19.59 5.68
CA GLU A 206 -11.33 -18.21 5.23
C GLU A 206 -10.06 -17.61 4.59
N ARG A 207 -8.87 -17.95 5.11
CA ARG A 207 -7.60 -17.53 4.49
C ARG A 207 -7.39 -18.16 3.12
N ARG A 208 -7.67 -19.45 2.95
CA ARG A 208 -7.58 -20.13 1.65
C ARG A 208 -8.56 -19.53 0.65
N ALA A 209 -9.82 -19.32 1.05
CA ALA A 209 -10.83 -18.69 0.21
C ALA A 209 -10.41 -17.27 -0.23
N CYS A 210 -9.76 -16.50 0.65
CA CYS A 210 -9.23 -15.18 0.32
C CYS A 210 -8.11 -15.25 -0.73
N TRP A 211 -7.18 -16.20 -0.60
CA TRP A 211 -6.13 -16.43 -1.60
C TRP A 211 -6.68 -16.92 -2.94
N GLU A 212 -7.64 -17.85 -2.91
CA GLU A 212 -8.32 -18.37 -4.10
C GLU A 212 -9.02 -17.26 -4.87
N ARG A 213 -9.74 -16.37 -4.18
CA ARG A 213 -10.36 -15.18 -4.79
C ARG A 213 -9.35 -14.22 -5.40
N ALA A 214 -8.16 -14.14 -4.81
CA ALA A 214 -7.03 -13.40 -5.38
C ALA A 214 -6.31 -14.17 -6.51
N GLY A 215 -6.86 -15.28 -6.99
CA GLY A 215 -6.33 -16.05 -8.11
C GLY A 215 -5.12 -16.91 -7.75
N VAL A 216 -4.90 -17.22 -6.47
CA VAL A 216 -3.82 -18.09 -5.99
C VAL A 216 -4.38 -19.46 -5.66
N GLU A 217 -3.76 -20.53 -6.14
CA GLU A 217 -4.27 -21.91 -5.95
C GLU A 217 -5.71 -22.13 -6.45
N CYS A 218 -6.19 -21.31 -7.40
CA CYS A 218 -7.54 -21.46 -7.95
C CYS A 218 -7.59 -22.50 -9.07
N ASP A 219 -8.72 -23.22 -9.19
CA ASP A 219 -8.95 -24.14 -10.30
C ASP A 219 -9.09 -23.39 -11.64
N ALA A 220 -8.08 -23.50 -12.51
CA ALA A 220 -8.03 -22.81 -13.79
C ALA A 220 -9.04 -23.30 -14.82
N LEU A 221 -9.66 -24.48 -14.62
CA LEU A 221 -10.69 -25.01 -15.52
C LEU A 221 -12.08 -24.45 -15.17
N SER A 222 -12.40 -24.31 -13.88
CA SER A 222 -13.66 -23.70 -13.44
C SER A 222 -13.61 -22.17 -13.46
N THR A 223 -12.43 -21.59 -13.27
CA THR A 223 -12.25 -20.13 -13.36
C THR A 223 -12.35 -19.68 -14.80
N SER A 224 -13.38 -18.88 -15.11
CA SER A 224 -13.70 -18.49 -16.48
C SER A 224 -14.26 -17.08 -16.59
N VAL A 225 -14.25 -16.55 -17.80
CA VAL A 225 -14.78 -15.23 -18.15
C VAL A 225 -15.73 -15.37 -19.35
N LEU A 226 -16.87 -14.71 -19.28
CA LEU A 226 -17.83 -14.67 -20.38
C LEU A 226 -17.47 -13.49 -21.31
N THR A 227 -17.43 -13.79 -22.60
CA THR A 227 -16.99 -12.87 -23.66
C THR A 227 -17.98 -12.88 -24.82
N ALA A 228 -18.04 -11.82 -25.61
CA ALA A 228 -18.81 -11.78 -26.85
C ALA A 228 -18.14 -10.88 -27.88
N GLY A 229 -18.44 -11.08 -29.16
CA GLY A 229 -18.03 -10.14 -30.21
C GLY A 229 -16.54 -10.16 -30.59
N PHE A 230 -15.74 -11.06 -30.02
CA PHE A 230 -14.33 -11.20 -30.37
C PHE A 230 -14.17 -11.89 -31.73
N ARG A 231 -13.49 -11.22 -32.66
CA ARG A 231 -13.15 -11.72 -34.01
C ARG A 231 -11.64 -11.85 -34.19
N PRO A 232 -10.98 -12.79 -33.47
CA PRO A 232 -9.53 -12.93 -33.57
C PRO A 232 -9.12 -13.56 -34.91
N GLY A 233 -8.10 -12.99 -35.56
CA GLY A 233 -7.58 -13.49 -36.85
C GLY A 233 -6.67 -14.73 -36.74
N GLY A 234 -6.68 -15.44 -35.61
CA GLY A 234 -5.82 -16.60 -35.35
C GLY A 234 -6.41 -17.93 -35.84
N THR A 235 -5.56 -18.94 -36.01
CA THR A 235 -5.97 -20.31 -36.38
C THR A 235 -5.90 -21.30 -35.22
N ASP A 236 -5.55 -20.83 -34.01
CA ASP A 236 -5.56 -21.65 -32.81
C ASP A 236 -7.01 -22.00 -32.39
N PRO A 237 -7.21 -23.08 -31.59
CA PRO A 237 -8.55 -23.53 -31.21
C PRO A 237 -9.42 -22.48 -30.54
N LEU A 238 -8.83 -21.60 -29.71
CA LEU A 238 -9.56 -20.54 -29.03
C LEU A 238 -10.04 -19.50 -30.04
N SER A 239 -9.14 -19.03 -30.93
CA SER A 239 -9.51 -18.07 -31.97
C SER A 239 -10.61 -18.58 -32.88
N VAL A 240 -10.50 -19.81 -33.37
CA VAL A 240 -11.51 -20.43 -34.26
C VAL A 240 -12.86 -20.55 -33.58
N THR A 241 -12.87 -20.93 -32.29
CA THR A 241 -14.11 -21.14 -31.53
C THR A 241 -14.79 -19.81 -31.20
N LEU A 242 -14.03 -18.79 -30.79
CA LEU A 242 -14.56 -17.44 -30.54
C LEU A 242 -15.13 -16.81 -31.82
N GLN A 243 -14.45 -17.00 -32.95
CA GLN A 243 -14.94 -16.55 -34.25
C GLN A 243 -16.26 -17.24 -34.61
N ALA A 244 -16.35 -18.56 -34.44
CA ALA A 244 -17.57 -19.33 -34.74
C ALA A 244 -18.77 -18.88 -33.87
N TRP A 245 -18.59 -18.69 -32.57
CA TRP A 245 -19.65 -18.18 -31.69
C TRP A 245 -20.05 -16.75 -32.03
N THR A 246 -19.07 -15.90 -32.34
CA THR A 246 -19.33 -14.52 -32.76
C THR A 246 -20.10 -14.48 -34.08
N ASP A 247 -19.79 -15.32 -35.06
CA ASP A 247 -20.53 -15.39 -36.33
C ASP A 247 -21.97 -15.89 -36.13
N ALA A 248 -22.19 -16.77 -35.16
CA ALA A 248 -23.53 -17.19 -34.74
C ALA A 248 -24.25 -16.14 -33.87
N GLY A 249 -23.59 -15.05 -33.47
CA GLY A 249 -24.14 -14.00 -32.61
C GLY A 249 -24.32 -14.42 -31.15
N HIS A 250 -23.50 -15.37 -30.67
CA HIS A 250 -23.52 -15.87 -29.30
C HIS A 250 -22.30 -15.42 -28.51
N ALA A 251 -22.47 -15.36 -27.19
CA ALA A 251 -21.37 -15.21 -26.25
C ALA A 251 -20.64 -16.55 -26.05
N ALA A 252 -19.40 -16.50 -25.57
CA ALA A 252 -18.55 -17.64 -25.30
C ALA A 252 -17.87 -17.51 -23.93
N VAL A 253 -17.81 -18.62 -23.20
CA VAL A 253 -17.06 -18.73 -21.94
C VAL A 253 -15.64 -19.17 -22.25
N VAL A 254 -14.65 -18.45 -21.72
CA VAL A 254 -13.23 -18.77 -21.86
C VAL A 254 -12.64 -19.06 -20.48
N THR A 255 -12.00 -20.21 -20.30
CA THR A 255 -11.39 -20.58 -19.02
C THR A 255 -10.01 -19.96 -18.85
N LEU A 256 -9.54 -19.82 -17.61
CA LEU A 256 -8.19 -19.36 -17.32
C LEU A 256 -7.13 -20.28 -17.96
N ALA A 257 -7.37 -21.59 -17.95
CA ALA A 257 -6.49 -22.55 -18.62
C ALA A 257 -6.36 -22.26 -20.13
N GLN A 258 -7.47 -22.01 -20.83
CA GLN A 258 -7.45 -21.65 -22.25
C GLN A 258 -6.70 -20.34 -22.51
N LEU A 259 -6.90 -19.33 -21.66
CA LEU A 259 -6.17 -18.06 -21.77
C LEU A 259 -4.67 -18.23 -21.57
N ARG A 260 -4.25 -19.13 -20.67
CA ARG A 260 -2.83 -19.42 -20.43
C ARG A 260 -2.18 -20.13 -21.62
N ASP A 261 -2.89 -21.08 -22.22
CA ASP A 261 -2.36 -21.89 -23.31
C ASP A 261 -2.31 -21.12 -24.64
N PHE A 262 -3.34 -20.31 -24.93
CA PHE A 262 -3.50 -19.65 -26.24
C PHE A 262 -3.29 -18.12 -26.20
N GLY A 263 -3.28 -17.51 -25.01
CA GLY A 263 -3.23 -16.05 -24.85
C GLY A 263 -4.59 -15.37 -25.06
N PRO A 264 -4.64 -14.02 -25.04
CA PRO A 264 -5.88 -13.28 -25.27
C PRO A 264 -6.27 -13.31 -26.76
N PRO A 265 -7.58 -13.22 -27.08
CA PRO A 265 -8.03 -12.96 -28.44
C PRO A 265 -7.49 -11.60 -28.92
N ARG A 266 -6.73 -11.61 -30.01
CA ARG A 266 -6.11 -10.41 -30.60
C ARG A 266 -7.01 -9.76 -31.64
N GLY A 267 -6.77 -8.49 -31.95
CA GLY A 267 -7.43 -7.78 -33.07
C GLY A 267 -8.55 -6.82 -32.66
N ALA A 268 -8.97 -6.83 -31.40
CA ALA A 268 -9.87 -5.81 -30.85
C ALA A 268 -9.09 -4.53 -30.53
N THR A 269 -9.51 -3.40 -31.08
CA THR A 269 -8.95 -2.07 -30.77
C THR A 269 -9.58 -1.45 -29.53
N VAL A 270 -10.87 -1.73 -29.32
CA VAL A 270 -11.65 -1.32 -28.14
C VAL A 270 -12.39 -2.53 -27.61
N VAL A 271 -12.30 -2.76 -26.31
CA VAL A 271 -13.01 -3.82 -25.59
C VAL A 271 -13.82 -3.19 -24.48
N HIS A 272 -15.11 -3.46 -24.47
CA HIS A 272 -16.01 -2.99 -23.41
C HIS A 272 -16.14 -4.07 -22.35
N VAL A 273 -16.14 -3.65 -21.10
CA VAL A 273 -16.27 -4.50 -19.93
C VAL A 273 -17.49 -4.03 -19.17
N VAL A 274 -18.38 -4.97 -18.90
CA VAL A 274 -19.60 -4.75 -18.12
C VAL A 274 -19.56 -5.64 -16.89
N GLU A 275 -20.28 -5.29 -15.84
CA GLU A 275 -20.31 -6.08 -14.61
C GLU A 275 -21.36 -7.19 -14.72
N ASN A 276 -22.55 -6.87 -15.20
CA ASN A 276 -23.74 -7.68 -15.22
C ASN A 276 -23.86 -8.49 -16.53
N PRO A 277 -23.95 -9.83 -16.46
CA PRO A 277 -24.16 -10.68 -17.64
C PRO A 277 -25.42 -10.34 -18.45
N ALA A 278 -26.43 -9.72 -17.84
CA ALA A 278 -27.61 -9.23 -18.55
C ALA A 278 -27.25 -8.24 -19.67
N MET A 279 -26.21 -7.43 -19.49
CA MET A 279 -25.71 -6.53 -20.53
C MET A 279 -25.17 -7.30 -21.75
N VAL A 280 -24.48 -8.43 -21.54
CA VAL A 280 -24.02 -9.30 -22.62
C VAL A 280 -25.21 -9.95 -23.34
N ALA A 281 -26.22 -10.40 -22.60
CA ALA A 281 -27.43 -10.96 -23.18
C ALA A 281 -28.19 -9.92 -24.04
N MET A 282 -28.34 -8.70 -23.55
CA MET A 282 -28.98 -7.61 -24.30
C MET A 282 -28.16 -7.20 -25.53
N ALA A 283 -26.83 -7.11 -25.42
CA ALA A 283 -25.94 -6.76 -26.53
C ALA A 283 -25.95 -7.82 -27.63
N THR A 284 -25.81 -9.10 -27.28
CA THR A 284 -25.89 -10.20 -28.25
C THR A 284 -27.29 -10.30 -28.88
N ALA A 285 -28.35 -9.98 -28.11
CA ALA A 285 -29.71 -9.89 -28.63
C ALA A 285 -29.89 -8.77 -29.67
N ARG A 286 -29.34 -7.59 -29.38
CA ARG A 286 -29.43 -6.37 -30.21
C ARG A 286 -28.60 -6.47 -31.48
N PHE A 287 -27.37 -6.97 -31.34
CA PHE A 287 -26.32 -6.83 -32.35
C PHE A 287 -25.99 -8.10 -33.12
N ARG A 288 -26.37 -9.28 -32.61
CA ARG A 288 -26.08 -10.59 -33.22
C ARG A 288 -24.59 -10.70 -33.58
N SER A 289 -24.28 -11.11 -34.80
CA SER A 289 -22.91 -11.31 -35.28
C SER A 289 -22.05 -10.04 -35.35
N GLN A 290 -22.67 -8.87 -35.20
CA GLN A 290 -22.00 -7.59 -35.19
C GLN A 290 -21.78 -7.06 -33.75
N CYS A 291 -21.99 -7.89 -32.72
CA CYS A 291 -21.74 -7.49 -31.34
C CYS A 291 -20.30 -6.97 -31.18
N PRO A 292 -20.09 -5.77 -30.63
CA PRO A 292 -18.74 -5.30 -30.30
C PRO A 292 -18.05 -6.23 -29.28
N PRO A 293 -16.70 -6.24 -29.21
CA PRO A 293 -15.97 -7.00 -28.20
C PRO A 293 -16.40 -6.61 -26.79
N LEU A 294 -16.94 -7.58 -26.07
CA LEU A 294 -17.47 -7.45 -24.72
C LEU A 294 -16.87 -8.51 -23.81
N VAL A 295 -16.54 -8.11 -22.58
CA VAL A 295 -16.15 -8.99 -21.48
C VAL A 295 -17.09 -8.69 -20.31
N THR A 296 -17.52 -9.71 -19.57
CA THR A 296 -18.27 -9.48 -18.32
C THR A 296 -17.49 -9.97 -17.11
N THR A 297 -17.50 -9.20 -16.03
CA THR A 297 -16.83 -9.59 -14.77
C THR A 297 -17.74 -10.42 -13.86
N SER A 298 -19.07 -10.28 -13.98
CA SER A 298 -20.07 -10.96 -13.14
C SER A 298 -19.92 -10.61 -11.66
N GLY A 299 -19.82 -9.30 -11.36
CA GLY A 299 -19.42 -8.78 -10.06
C GLY A 299 -17.90 -8.63 -9.94
N TRP A 300 -17.34 -9.05 -8.80
CA TRP A 300 -15.89 -9.02 -8.57
C TRP A 300 -15.13 -9.85 -9.62
N PRO A 301 -14.17 -9.24 -10.34
CA PRO A 301 -13.48 -9.91 -11.42
C PRO A 301 -12.56 -11.00 -10.89
N ASN A 302 -12.75 -12.23 -11.36
CA ASN A 302 -11.84 -13.34 -11.07
C ASN A 302 -10.51 -13.22 -11.86
N SER A 303 -9.60 -14.16 -11.62
CA SER A 303 -8.29 -14.18 -12.29
C SER A 303 -8.37 -14.35 -13.80
N ALA A 304 -9.36 -15.08 -14.36
CA ALA A 304 -9.55 -15.17 -15.81
C ALA A 304 -9.91 -13.81 -16.42
N ALA A 305 -10.84 -13.08 -15.80
CA ALA A 305 -11.24 -11.75 -16.25
C ALA A 305 -10.06 -10.78 -16.21
N ILE A 306 -9.38 -10.64 -15.06
CA ILE A 306 -8.23 -9.73 -14.95
C ILE A 306 -7.08 -10.15 -15.85
N HIS A 307 -6.79 -11.45 -15.98
CA HIS A 307 -5.75 -11.93 -16.88
C HIS A 307 -6.07 -11.56 -18.34
N LEU A 308 -7.29 -11.82 -18.81
CA LEU A 308 -7.73 -11.44 -20.15
C LEU A 308 -7.58 -9.92 -20.38
N LEU A 309 -8.10 -9.09 -19.47
CA LEU A 309 -8.10 -7.64 -19.60
C LEU A 309 -6.69 -7.04 -19.59
N ARG A 310 -5.80 -7.51 -18.70
CA ARG A 310 -4.38 -7.11 -18.70
C ARG A 310 -3.72 -7.41 -20.03
N ARG A 311 -3.91 -8.63 -20.54
CA ARG A 311 -3.28 -9.08 -21.77
C ARG A 311 -3.81 -8.36 -23.01
N LEU A 312 -5.10 -8.01 -23.02
CA LEU A 312 -5.69 -7.14 -24.03
C LEU A 312 -5.06 -5.73 -24.00
N ALA A 313 -4.96 -5.11 -22.83
CA ALA A 313 -4.34 -3.80 -22.66
C ALA A 313 -2.84 -3.81 -23.06
N GLU A 314 -2.08 -4.83 -22.66
CA GLU A 314 -0.69 -5.05 -23.06
C GLU A 314 -0.54 -5.18 -24.59
N SER A 315 -1.57 -5.72 -25.27
CA SER A 315 -1.61 -5.80 -26.74
C SER A 315 -2.06 -4.49 -27.44
N GLY A 316 -2.34 -3.42 -26.68
CA GLY A 316 -2.73 -2.11 -27.21
C GLY A 316 -4.23 -1.87 -27.33
N ALA A 317 -5.08 -2.78 -26.84
CA ALA A 317 -6.53 -2.57 -26.84
C ALA A 317 -6.92 -1.51 -25.78
N GLN A 318 -7.84 -0.61 -26.13
CA GLN A 318 -8.49 0.26 -25.15
C GLN A 318 -9.54 -0.53 -24.40
N VAL A 319 -9.28 -0.83 -23.13
CA VAL A 319 -10.23 -1.50 -22.25
C VAL A 319 -11.10 -0.44 -21.58
N ARG A 320 -12.42 -0.55 -21.72
CA ARG A 320 -13.39 0.38 -21.15
C ARG A 320 -14.34 -0.34 -20.20
N TYR A 321 -14.41 0.10 -18.95
CA TYR A 321 -15.20 -0.57 -17.93
C TYR A 321 -16.45 0.24 -17.56
N HIS A 322 -17.57 -0.44 -17.43
CA HIS A 322 -18.80 0.05 -16.84
C HIS A 322 -19.30 -0.95 -15.79
N GLY A 323 -19.95 -0.44 -14.74
CA GLY A 323 -20.50 -1.23 -13.65
C GLY A 323 -21.56 -0.42 -12.88
N ASP A 324 -22.12 -1.02 -11.83
CA ASP A 324 -23.21 -0.41 -11.08
C ASP A 324 -22.77 0.86 -10.35
N PHE A 325 -23.67 1.85 -10.24
CA PHE A 325 -23.49 2.98 -9.34
C PHE A 325 -23.98 2.64 -7.94
N ASP A 326 -23.20 1.83 -7.23
CA ASP A 326 -23.27 1.63 -5.79
C ASP A 326 -21.86 1.54 -5.19
N GLY A 327 -21.78 1.32 -3.88
CA GLY A 327 -20.51 1.24 -3.18
C GLY A 327 -19.63 0.08 -3.66
N GLU A 328 -20.23 -1.06 -4.03
CA GLU A 328 -19.51 -2.23 -4.52
C GLU A 328 -19.06 -2.03 -5.97
N GLY A 329 -19.94 -1.59 -6.86
CA GLY A 329 -19.62 -1.29 -8.26
C GLY A 329 -18.50 -0.25 -8.40
N VAL A 330 -18.47 0.79 -7.55
CA VAL A 330 -17.33 1.75 -7.52
C VAL A 330 -16.02 1.09 -7.10
N ARG A 331 -16.04 0.17 -6.12
CA ARG A 331 -14.83 -0.58 -5.72
C ARG A 331 -14.38 -1.55 -6.80
N ILE A 332 -15.30 -2.26 -7.44
CA ILE A 332 -14.99 -3.16 -8.55
C ILE A 332 -14.37 -2.37 -9.70
N ALA A 333 -14.95 -1.24 -10.07
CA ALA A 333 -14.41 -0.35 -11.09
C ALA A 333 -12.99 0.13 -10.75
N ALA A 334 -12.77 0.63 -9.53
CA ALA A 334 -11.45 1.06 -9.08
C ALA A 334 -10.44 -0.09 -9.14
N HIS A 335 -10.84 -1.29 -8.72
CA HIS A 335 -10.01 -2.48 -8.80
C HIS A 335 -9.65 -2.84 -10.24
N VAL A 336 -10.63 -2.92 -11.15
CA VAL A 336 -10.39 -3.24 -12.57
C VAL A 336 -9.44 -2.22 -13.19
N VAL A 337 -9.66 -0.91 -12.95
CA VAL A 337 -8.79 0.17 -13.42
C VAL A 337 -7.37 -0.01 -12.89
N ALA A 338 -7.21 -0.20 -11.57
CA ALA A 338 -5.90 -0.37 -10.93
C ALA A 338 -5.15 -1.60 -11.44
N ARG A 339 -5.86 -2.68 -11.78
CA ARG A 339 -5.24 -3.95 -12.20
C ARG A 339 -4.97 -4.06 -13.69
N THR A 340 -5.71 -3.35 -14.53
CA THR A 340 -5.71 -3.56 -15.98
C THR A 340 -5.38 -2.30 -16.77
N GLY A 341 -5.44 -1.13 -16.15
CA GLY A 341 -5.37 0.16 -16.86
C GLY A 341 -6.64 0.49 -17.65
N ALA A 342 -7.74 -0.23 -17.41
CA ALA A 342 -9.04 0.09 -18.02
C ALA A 342 -9.45 1.53 -17.72
N GLN A 343 -10.27 2.09 -18.62
CA GLN A 343 -10.84 3.42 -18.48
C GLN A 343 -12.33 3.31 -18.16
N PRO A 344 -12.82 4.00 -17.13
CA PRO A 344 -14.25 4.05 -16.85
C PRO A 344 -15.02 4.67 -18.04
N TRP A 345 -16.15 4.07 -18.40
CA TRP A 345 -17.01 4.49 -19.50
C TRP A 345 -18.44 4.64 -18.99
N ALA A 346 -19.04 5.81 -19.22
CA ALA A 346 -20.36 6.17 -18.69
C ALA A 346 -20.45 6.00 -17.15
N MET A 347 -19.35 6.25 -16.44
CA MET A 347 -19.23 6.13 -14.98
C MET A 347 -18.83 7.45 -14.32
N SER A 348 -19.23 8.60 -14.86
CA SER A 348 -18.97 9.91 -14.23
C SER A 348 -20.09 10.33 -13.27
N ALA A 349 -19.85 11.37 -12.48
CA ALA A 349 -20.87 12.04 -11.67
C ALA A 349 -22.04 12.52 -12.54
N ALA A 350 -21.76 13.02 -13.75
CA ALA A 350 -22.80 13.45 -14.69
C ALA A 350 -23.67 12.27 -15.15
N ASP A 351 -23.07 11.12 -15.43
CA ASP A 351 -23.79 9.89 -15.81
C ASP A 351 -24.70 9.41 -14.67
N TYR A 352 -24.17 9.41 -13.44
CA TYR A 352 -24.96 9.08 -12.24
C TYR A 352 -26.15 10.03 -12.06
N LEU A 353 -25.91 11.34 -12.13
CA LEU A 353 -26.96 12.36 -11.94
C LEU A 353 -28.03 12.31 -13.04
N ALA A 354 -27.67 11.93 -14.26
CA ALA A 354 -28.63 11.73 -15.35
C ALA A 354 -29.55 10.54 -15.09
N ALA A 355 -29.05 9.48 -14.45
CA ALA A 355 -29.76 8.22 -14.23
C ALA A 355 -30.47 8.10 -12.88
N VAL A 356 -29.98 8.77 -11.83
CA VAL A 356 -30.49 8.63 -10.46
C VAL A 356 -31.96 9.07 -10.35
N ARG A 357 -32.75 8.31 -9.59
CA ARG A 357 -34.16 8.60 -9.32
C ARG A 357 -34.45 8.44 -7.82
N PRO A 358 -35.43 9.16 -7.24
CA PRO A 358 -35.84 8.97 -5.85
C PRO A 358 -36.37 7.55 -5.58
N GLY A 359 -36.24 7.08 -4.34
CA GLY A 359 -36.79 5.80 -3.89
C GLY A 359 -35.96 4.55 -4.22
N ARG A 360 -34.73 4.74 -4.69
CA ARG A 360 -33.77 3.64 -4.88
C ARG A 360 -33.20 3.16 -3.54
N PRO A 361 -32.70 1.91 -3.47
CA PRO A 361 -31.97 1.41 -2.32
C PRO A 361 -30.73 2.26 -1.98
N ASP A 362 -30.25 2.09 -0.75
CA ASP A 362 -29.02 2.71 -0.29
C ASP A 362 -27.80 2.08 -1.00
N PRO A 363 -26.81 2.88 -1.44
CA PRO A 363 -25.63 2.39 -2.14
C PRO A 363 -24.59 1.73 -1.23
N GLY A 364 -24.81 1.68 0.08
CA GLY A 364 -23.84 1.09 1.00
C GLY A 364 -22.57 1.94 1.14
N ASN A 365 -21.43 1.27 1.31
CA ASN A 365 -20.16 1.93 1.61
C ASN A 365 -19.50 2.51 0.35
N ILE A 366 -19.50 3.84 0.20
CA ILE A 366 -18.95 4.53 -0.96
C ILE A 366 -17.49 4.94 -0.72
N THR A 367 -16.58 4.33 -1.48
CA THR A 367 -15.18 4.77 -1.58
C THR A 367 -15.01 5.88 -2.61
N ASP A 368 -13.83 6.52 -2.63
CA ASP A 368 -13.55 7.56 -3.62
C ASP A 368 -13.36 6.94 -5.01
N ALA A 369 -13.80 7.63 -6.06
CA ALA A 369 -13.66 7.22 -7.45
C ALA A 369 -12.46 7.94 -8.09
N PRO A 370 -11.32 7.26 -8.37
CA PRO A 370 -10.09 7.92 -8.85
C PRO A 370 -10.23 8.64 -10.19
N TRP A 371 -11.23 8.28 -10.99
CA TRP A 371 -11.50 8.85 -12.31
C TRP A 371 -12.40 10.09 -12.26
N ASP A 372 -13.18 10.27 -11.20
CA ASP A 372 -14.10 11.39 -11.04
C ASP A 372 -14.33 11.68 -9.54
N PRO A 373 -13.65 12.71 -8.99
CA PRO A 373 -13.79 13.08 -7.57
C PRO A 373 -15.21 13.47 -7.17
N GLU A 374 -16.04 13.95 -8.11
CA GLU A 374 -17.40 14.42 -7.83
C GLU A 374 -18.39 13.26 -7.72
N LEU A 375 -18.06 12.07 -8.27
CA LEU A 375 -18.97 10.93 -8.30
C LEU A 375 -19.33 10.44 -6.90
N SER A 376 -18.32 10.22 -6.06
CA SER A 376 -18.53 9.72 -4.69
C SER A 376 -19.31 10.73 -3.84
N GLU A 377 -19.12 12.03 -4.07
CA GLU A 377 -19.91 13.09 -3.41
C GLU A 377 -21.36 13.08 -3.87
N ALA A 378 -21.60 13.00 -5.19
CA ALA A 378 -22.94 12.92 -5.76
C ALA A 378 -23.72 11.70 -5.24
N MET A 379 -23.07 10.54 -5.18
CA MET A 379 -23.66 9.30 -4.65
C MET A 379 -23.97 9.39 -3.15
N ARG A 380 -23.04 9.96 -2.34
CA ARG A 380 -23.28 10.18 -0.90
C ARG A 380 -24.41 11.18 -0.65
N GLY A 381 -24.58 12.18 -1.51
CA GLY A 381 -25.65 13.18 -1.43
C GLY A 381 -27.04 12.62 -1.76
N HIS A 382 -27.14 11.77 -2.78
CA HIS A 382 -28.43 11.20 -3.22
C HIS A 382 -28.80 9.90 -2.50
N ARG A 383 -27.81 9.13 -2.00
CA ARG A 383 -27.99 7.84 -1.34
C ARG A 383 -28.88 6.86 -2.11
N ALA A 384 -28.67 6.79 -3.42
CA ALA A 384 -29.50 6.01 -4.34
C ALA A 384 -28.63 5.19 -5.29
N THR A 385 -28.91 3.90 -5.42
CA THR A 385 -28.24 3.03 -6.41
C THR A 385 -28.79 3.23 -7.83
N VAL A 386 -27.94 3.00 -8.82
CA VAL A 386 -28.33 2.86 -10.23
C VAL A 386 -27.59 1.65 -10.79
N SER A 387 -28.31 0.54 -11.01
CA SER A 387 -27.74 -0.63 -11.68
C SER A 387 -27.57 -0.42 -13.19
N GLU A 388 -26.70 -1.21 -13.82
CA GLU A 388 -26.43 -1.21 -15.27
C GLU A 388 -27.72 -1.35 -16.10
N GLU A 389 -28.68 -2.15 -15.63
CA GLU A 389 -29.97 -2.34 -16.32
C GLU A 389 -30.77 -1.03 -16.46
N HIS A 390 -30.62 -0.09 -15.52
CA HIS A 390 -31.29 1.20 -15.60
C HIS A 390 -30.71 2.12 -16.67
N VAL A 391 -29.45 1.90 -17.05
CA VAL A 391 -28.73 2.67 -18.06
C VAL A 391 -28.45 1.85 -19.34
N ALA A 392 -28.99 0.63 -19.42
CA ALA A 392 -28.69 -0.32 -20.49
C ALA A 392 -28.93 0.23 -21.89
N GLU A 393 -30.03 0.96 -22.12
CA GLU A 393 -30.31 1.53 -23.45
C GLU A 393 -29.27 2.58 -23.87
N GLN A 394 -28.78 3.39 -22.91
CA GLN A 394 -27.69 4.34 -23.18
C GLN A 394 -26.40 3.60 -23.52
N LEU A 395 -26.02 2.60 -22.71
CA LEU A 395 -24.82 1.80 -22.94
C LEU A 395 -24.86 1.06 -24.28
N LEU A 396 -26.00 0.47 -24.64
CA LEU A 396 -26.19 -0.20 -25.93
C LEU A 396 -26.11 0.80 -27.09
N THR A 397 -26.66 2.01 -26.93
CA THR A 397 -26.55 3.07 -27.94
C THR A 397 -25.09 3.49 -28.16
N ASP A 398 -24.34 3.68 -27.07
CA ASP A 398 -22.91 3.97 -27.09
C ASP A 398 -22.11 2.83 -27.76
N LEU A 399 -22.38 1.56 -27.41
CA LEU A 399 -21.76 0.40 -28.05
C LEU A 399 -21.98 0.37 -29.57
N ALA A 400 -23.15 0.81 -30.03
CA ALA A 400 -23.43 0.92 -31.46
C ALA A 400 -22.59 2.00 -32.15
N ALA A 401 -22.29 3.10 -31.45
CA ALA A 401 -21.47 4.20 -31.97
C ALA A 401 -19.98 3.84 -32.09
N PHE A 402 -19.48 2.90 -31.27
CA PHE A 402 -18.09 2.43 -31.34
C PHE A 402 -17.79 1.48 -32.50
N ARG A 403 -18.79 1.20 -33.34
CA ARG A 403 -18.62 0.52 -34.62
C ARG A 403 -17.95 1.45 -35.66
N GLY A 404 -16.66 1.75 -35.49
CA GLY A 404 -15.79 2.38 -36.49
C GLY A 404 -15.15 1.34 -37.43
N PRO A 405 -14.74 1.72 -38.65
CA PRO A 405 -14.81 0.89 -39.86
C PRO A 405 -13.93 -0.35 -39.79
N HIS A 406 -14.37 -1.43 -40.45
CA HIS A 406 -13.81 -2.78 -40.49
C HIS A 406 -14.45 -3.76 -39.50
N CYS A 407 -15.72 -4.06 -39.80
CA CYS A 407 -16.17 -5.44 -39.89
C CYS A 407 -15.24 -6.29 -40.77
#